data_AF-A0A2W5A0W8-F1
#
_entry.id   AF-A0A2W5A0W8-F1
#
_cell.length_a   1.000
_cell.length_b   1.000
_cell.length_c   1.000
_cell.angle_alpha   90.00
_cell.angle_beta   90.00
_cell.angle_gamma   90.00
#
_symmetry.space_group_name_H-M   'P 1'
#
loop_
_entity.id
_entity.type
_entity.pdbx_description
1 polymer ?
#
loop_
_entity_poly.entity_id
_entity_poly.type
_entity_poly.pdbx_seq_one_letter_code
_entity_poly.pdbx_strand_id
1 'polypeptide(L)'
;MTHNEALALIDMAVAPAILSMDAAAPPAEPEEGQCWIVAEPASGAWSDAAGRIACRTSGGWRFLSPPEGMRVWIIDRGLWGRRDAGAWIVGVEPAVEIRIDGLAVLGARKPAVALPDGGATIDAEARAALAAVIDRLRAHGLIA
;
A
#
# COMPACT_ATOMS: atom_id res chain seq x y z
N MET A 1 10.35 -33.40 -12.28
CA MET A 1 9.92 -32.20 -13.03
C MET A 1 9.28 -31.17 -12.09
N THR A 2 9.93 -30.90 -10.95
CA THR A 2 9.45 -30.00 -9.87
C THR A 2 10.25 -28.71 -9.77
N HIS A 3 11.43 -28.67 -10.40
CA HIS A 3 12.33 -27.52 -10.37
C HIS A 3 11.75 -26.32 -11.13
N ASN A 4 11.14 -26.54 -12.30
CA ASN A 4 10.57 -25.48 -13.12
C ASN A 4 9.35 -24.82 -12.44
N GLU A 5 8.59 -25.59 -11.65
CA GLU A 5 7.46 -25.04 -10.89
C GLU A 5 7.94 -24.16 -9.73
N ALA A 6 8.99 -24.59 -9.03
CA ALA A 6 9.62 -23.77 -8.00
C ALA A 6 10.19 -22.46 -8.57
N LEU A 7 10.81 -22.50 -9.76
CA LEU A 7 11.33 -21.30 -10.42
C LEU A 7 10.22 -20.32 -10.81
N ALA A 8 9.12 -20.83 -11.38
CA ALA A 8 7.97 -19.99 -11.71
C ALA A 8 7.37 -19.28 -10.49
N LEU A 9 7.29 -19.96 -9.34
CA LEU A 9 6.82 -19.35 -8.09
C LEU A 9 7.80 -18.30 -7.55
N ILE A 10 9.11 -18.52 -7.69
CA ILE A 10 10.14 -17.54 -7.31
C ILE A 10 10.03 -16.29 -8.18
N ASP A 11 9.90 -16.44 -9.51
CA ASP A 11 9.75 -15.31 -10.42
C ASP A 11 8.50 -14.48 -10.09
N MET A 12 7.38 -15.14 -9.75
CA MET A 12 6.17 -14.48 -9.26
C MET A 12 6.39 -13.74 -7.93
N ALA A 13 7.27 -14.23 -7.06
CA ALA A 13 7.45 -13.72 -5.70
C ALA A 13 8.50 -12.61 -5.57
N VAL A 14 9.52 -12.59 -6.44
CA VAL A 14 10.67 -11.67 -6.32
C VAL A 14 10.32 -10.24 -6.74
N ALA A 15 9.53 -10.08 -7.80
CA ALA A 15 9.13 -8.76 -8.31
C ALA A 15 7.65 -8.76 -8.75
N PRO A 16 6.71 -9.01 -7.83
CA PRO A 16 5.29 -9.15 -8.16
C PRO A 16 4.70 -7.83 -8.67
N ALA A 17 4.40 -7.81 -9.96
CA ALA A 17 3.65 -6.75 -10.63
C ALA A 17 2.21 -7.23 -10.85
N ILE A 18 1.29 -6.70 -10.06
CA ILE A 18 -0.12 -7.10 -10.01
C ILE A 18 -0.91 -6.12 -10.86
N LEU A 19 -1.60 -6.61 -11.90
CA LEU A 19 -2.42 -5.76 -12.76
C LEU A 19 -3.60 -5.15 -11.99
N SER A 20 -4.29 -5.98 -11.20
CA SER A 20 -5.43 -5.56 -10.40
C SER A 20 -5.67 -6.53 -9.24
N MET A 21 -6.46 -6.10 -8.26
CA MET A 21 -6.93 -6.93 -7.16
C MET A 21 -8.45 -7.02 -7.04
N ASP A 22 -9.17 -6.55 -8.06
CA ASP A 22 -10.65 -6.47 -8.06
C ASP A 22 -11.29 -7.60 -8.89
N ALA A 23 -10.48 -8.44 -9.54
CA ALA A 23 -10.95 -9.55 -10.35
C ALA A 23 -11.18 -10.80 -9.48
N ALA A 24 -12.43 -11.28 -9.46
CA ALA A 24 -12.84 -12.53 -8.79
C ALA A 24 -12.81 -13.76 -9.72
N ALA A 25 -12.64 -13.56 -11.02
CA ALA A 25 -12.57 -14.61 -12.04
C ALA A 25 -11.40 -14.33 -12.99
N PRO A 26 -10.83 -15.37 -13.64
CA PRO A 26 -9.85 -15.20 -14.70
C PRO A 26 -10.35 -14.21 -15.77
N PRO A 27 -9.54 -13.22 -16.18
CA PRO A 27 -9.84 -12.41 -17.36
C PRO A 27 -10.00 -13.30 -18.60
N ALA A 28 -10.78 -12.83 -19.58
CA ALA A 28 -11.06 -13.60 -20.79
C ALA A 28 -9.79 -13.82 -21.65
N GLU A 29 -8.91 -12.82 -21.72
CA GLU A 29 -7.71 -12.82 -22.56
C GLU A 29 -6.47 -12.41 -21.75
N PRO A 30 -5.98 -13.25 -20.81
CA PRO A 30 -4.80 -12.97 -20.03
C PRO A 30 -3.53 -13.30 -20.84
N GLU A 31 -2.55 -12.40 -20.84
CA GLU A 31 -1.24 -12.66 -21.43
C GLU A 31 -0.32 -13.38 -20.44
N GLU A 32 0.67 -14.13 -20.96
CA GLU A 32 1.68 -14.77 -20.11
C GLU A 32 2.47 -13.71 -19.32
N GLY A 33 2.73 -14.01 -18.04
CA GLY A 33 3.41 -13.12 -17.10
C GLY A 33 2.49 -12.15 -16.36
N GLN A 34 1.23 -11.99 -16.79
CA GLN A 34 0.27 -11.15 -16.09
C GLN A 34 -0.20 -11.79 -14.78
N CYS A 35 -0.33 -10.97 -13.74
CA CYS A 35 -0.68 -11.40 -12.40
C CYS A 35 -1.80 -10.57 -11.78
N TRP A 36 -2.60 -11.19 -10.92
CA TRP A 36 -3.70 -10.59 -10.18
C TRP A 36 -3.66 -11.05 -8.73
N ILE A 37 -4.15 -10.21 -7.82
CA ILE A 37 -4.64 -10.70 -6.52
C ILE A 37 -6.09 -11.08 -6.73
N VAL A 38 -6.45 -12.32 -6.39
CA VAL A 38 -7.81 -12.82 -6.61
C VAL A 38 -8.76 -12.20 -5.59
N ALA A 39 -9.80 -11.51 -6.06
CA ALA A 39 -10.86 -10.96 -5.21
C ALA A 39 -11.82 -12.06 -4.70
N GLU A 40 -12.48 -11.79 -3.58
CA GLU A 40 -13.58 -12.59 -3.07
C GLU A 40 -14.91 -12.13 -3.70
N PRO A 41 -15.82 -13.01 -4.15
CA PRO A 41 -15.73 -14.47 -4.14
C PRO A 41 -15.02 -15.04 -5.38
N ALA A 42 -13.99 -15.87 -5.16
CA ALA A 42 -13.21 -16.48 -6.23
C ALA A 42 -14.05 -17.44 -7.09
N SER A 43 -13.83 -17.46 -8.42
CA SER A 43 -14.62 -18.28 -9.34
C SER A 43 -13.85 -18.76 -10.57
N GLY A 44 -14.45 -19.68 -11.32
CA GLY A 44 -13.87 -20.25 -12.53
C GLY A 44 -12.57 -21.02 -12.23
N ALA A 45 -11.52 -20.75 -13.01
CA ALA A 45 -10.21 -21.37 -12.74
C ALA A 45 -9.55 -20.83 -11.45
N TRP A 46 -10.09 -19.78 -10.83
CA TRP A 46 -9.59 -19.17 -9.60
C TRP A 46 -10.41 -19.58 -8.36
N SER A 47 -11.35 -20.52 -8.47
CA SER A 47 -12.06 -21.06 -7.31
C SER A 47 -11.07 -21.51 -6.22
N ASP A 48 -11.41 -21.21 -4.95
CA ASP A 48 -10.58 -21.46 -3.76
C ASP A 48 -9.23 -20.70 -3.73
N ALA A 49 -9.05 -19.68 -4.58
CA ALA A 49 -7.83 -18.89 -4.63
C ALA A 49 -7.97 -17.44 -4.16
N ALA A 50 -9.09 -17.05 -3.53
CA ALA A 50 -9.26 -15.70 -3.01
C ALA A 50 -8.09 -15.25 -2.12
N GLY A 51 -7.65 -14.02 -2.31
CA GLY A 51 -6.52 -13.41 -1.61
C GLY A 51 -5.13 -13.90 -2.05
N ARG A 52 -5.04 -14.95 -2.87
CA ARG A 52 -3.78 -15.44 -3.47
C ARG A 52 -3.40 -14.60 -4.68
N ILE A 53 -2.13 -14.68 -5.05
CA ILE A 53 -1.64 -14.11 -6.31
C ILE A 53 -1.79 -15.16 -7.40
N ALA A 54 -2.59 -14.88 -8.42
CA ALA A 54 -2.75 -15.70 -9.61
C ALA A 54 -1.94 -15.12 -10.77
N CYS A 55 -1.03 -15.88 -11.35
CA CYS A 55 -0.26 -15.47 -12.53
C CYS A 55 -0.50 -16.41 -13.70
N ARG A 56 -0.61 -15.83 -14.90
CA ARG A 56 -0.78 -16.56 -16.15
C ARG A 56 0.57 -17.03 -16.66
N THR A 57 0.69 -18.32 -16.95
CA THR A 57 1.87 -18.93 -17.61
C THR A 57 1.44 -19.65 -18.88
N SER A 58 2.40 -20.00 -19.74
CA SER A 58 2.19 -20.93 -20.86
C SER A 58 1.57 -22.27 -20.42
N GLY A 59 1.86 -22.72 -19.20
CA GLY A 59 1.31 -23.94 -18.58
C GLY A 59 0.03 -23.74 -17.75
N GLY A 60 -0.69 -22.63 -17.95
CA GLY A 60 -1.92 -22.32 -17.23
C GLY A 60 -1.73 -21.36 -16.04
N TRP A 61 -2.71 -21.33 -15.13
CA TRP A 61 -2.65 -20.49 -13.93
C TRP A 61 -1.69 -21.06 -12.89
N ARG A 62 -0.92 -20.20 -12.24
CA ARG A 62 -0.12 -20.50 -11.05
C ARG A 62 -0.59 -19.62 -9.92
N PHE A 63 -0.65 -20.18 -8.72
CA PHE A 63 -1.17 -19.50 -7.55
C PHE A 63 -0.16 -19.51 -6.42
N LEU A 64 0.22 -18.32 -5.97
CA LEU A 64 1.09 -18.13 -4.82
C LEU A 64 0.25 -17.68 -3.63
N SER A 65 0.39 -18.37 -2.51
CA SER A 65 -0.14 -17.90 -1.22
C SER A 65 0.86 -16.90 -0.63
N PRO A 66 0.53 -15.59 -0.58
CA PRO A 66 1.46 -14.57 -0.14
C PRO A 66 1.73 -14.72 1.37
N PRO A 67 3.00 -14.81 1.82
CA PRO A 67 3.31 -14.74 3.24
C PRO A 67 3.01 -13.34 3.81
N GLU A 68 2.80 -13.25 5.11
CA GLU A 68 2.69 -11.97 5.81
C GLU A 68 3.93 -11.09 5.57
N GLY A 69 3.71 -9.80 5.34
CA GLY A 69 4.74 -8.83 4.99
C GLY A 69 5.12 -8.77 3.51
N MET A 70 4.63 -9.69 2.66
CA MET A 70 4.88 -9.64 1.22
C MET A 70 4.42 -8.31 0.63
N ARG A 71 5.27 -7.70 -0.21
CA ARG A 71 4.97 -6.44 -0.92
C ARG A 71 4.79 -6.69 -2.41
N VAL A 72 3.85 -5.99 -3.01
CA VAL A 72 3.54 -6.05 -4.44
C VAL A 72 3.28 -4.67 -5.00
N TRP A 73 3.63 -4.43 -6.27
CA TRP A 73 3.22 -3.23 -6.98
C TRP A 73 1.88 -3.48 -7.65
N ILE A 74 0.87 -2.65 -7.38
CA ILE A 74 -0.46 -2.77 -7.99
C ILE A 74 -0.58 -1.70 -9.07
N ILE A 75 -0.56 -2.16 -10.33
CA ILE A 75 -0.39 -1.32 -11.52
C ILE A 75 -1.57 -0.38 -11.72
N ASP A 76 -2.81 -0.88 -11.67
CA ASP A 76 -4.01 -0.05 -11.90
C ASP A 76 -4.22 1.03 -10.82
N ARG A 77 -3.64 0.86 -9.65
CA ARG A 77 -3.71 1.81 -8.53
C ARG A 77 -2.50 2.74 -8.44
N GLY A 78 -1.35 2.36 -9.02
CA GLY A 78 -0.09 3.07 -8.83
C GLY A 78 0.38 3.10 -7.38
N LEU A 79 0.11 2.03 -6.62
CA LEU A 79 0.40 1.94 -5.19
C LEU A 79 1.05 0.61 -4.83
N TRP A 80 1.87 0.63 -3.78
CA TRP A 80 2.32 -0.59 -3.12
C TRP A 80 1.18 -1.21 -2.31
N GLY A 81 1.05 -2.53 -2.40
CA GLY A 81 0.27 -3.36 -1.50
C GLY A 81 1.19 -4.16 -0.57
N ARG A 82 0.80 -4.32 0.71
CA ARG A 82 1.45 -5.23 1.67
C ARG A 82 0.43 -6.24 2.20
N ARG A 83 0.83 -7.50 2.30
CA ARG A 83 0.09 -8.52 3.05
C ARG A 83 0.26 -8.28 4.55
N ASP A 84 -0.84 -8.07 5.27
CA ASP A 84 -0.84 -7.83 6.72
C ASP A 84 -2.08 -8.42 7.40
N ALA A 85 -1.85 -9.24 8.44
CA ALA A 85 -2.87 -9.88 9.26
C ALA A 85 -4.00 -10.53 8.46
N GLY A 86 -3.68 -11.23 7.37
CA GLY A 86 -4.69 -11.87 6.56
C GLY A 86 -5.41 -10.95 5.56
N ALA A 87 -5.02 -9.67 5.42
CA ALA A 87 -5.56 -8.71 4.46
C ALA A 87 -4.47 -8.12 3.52
N TRP A 88 -4.89 -7.50 2.42
CA TRP A 88 -4.02 -6.66 1.58
C TRP A 88 -4.24 -5.20 1.95
N ILE A 89 -3.19 -4.54 2.44
CA ILE A 89 -3.20 -3.12 2.78
C ILE A 89 -2.55 -2.37 1.62
N VAL A 90 -3.28 -1.44 1.00
CA VAL A 90 -2.84 -0.73 -0.21
C VAL A 90 -2.62 0.74 0.10
N GLY A 91 -1.46 1.27 -0.30
CA GLY A 91 -1.13 2.70 -0.17
C GLY A 91 -0.83 3.17 1.26
N VAL A 92 -0.77 2.26 2.24
CA VAL A 92 -0.43 2.58 3.63
C VAL A 92 0.87 1.89 4.01
N GLU A 93 1.92 2.68 4.18
CA GLU A 93 3.25 2.21 4.55
C GLU A 93 3.55 2.55 6.01
N PRO A 94 3.83 1.55 6.87
CA PRO A 94 4.33 1.77 8.21
C PRO A 94 5.76 2.25 8.10
N ALA A 95 5.99 3.49 8.54
CA ALA A 95 7.32 4.07 8.59
C ALA A 95 7.55 4.66 9.98
N VAL A 96 8.76 4.48 10.51
CA VAL A 96 9.22 5.23 11.69
C VAL A 96 9.56 6.67 11.29
N GLU A 97 10.08 6.85 10.08
CA GLU A 97 10.57 8.13 9.57
C GLU A 97 10.59 8.12 8.04
N ILE A 98 10.34 9.28 7.43
CA ILE A 98 10.56 9.53 6.00
C ILE A 98 11.59 10.65 5.89
N ARG A 99 12.64 10.41 5.09
CA ARG A 99 13.71 11.38 4.82
C ARG A 99 13.75 11.78 3.36
N ILE A 100 14.01 13.06 3.08
CA ILE A 100 14.27 13.61 1.74
C ILE A 100 15.60 14.36 1.83
N ASP A 101 16.56 14.01 0.96
CA ASP A 101 17.92 14.58 0.97
C ASP A 101 18.60 14.56 2.36
N GLY A 102 18.35 13.49 3.12
CA GLY A 102 18.88 13.29 4.48
C GLY A 102 18.08 13.98 5.61
N LEU A 103 17.17 14.90 5.27
CA LEU A 103 16.30 15.59 6.23
C LEU A 103 15.09 14.74 6.61
N ALA A 104 14.84 14.56 7.91
CA ALA A 104 13.62 13.91 8.41
C ALA A 104 12.39 14.81 8.21
N VAL A 105 11.59 14.50 7.19
CA VAL A 105 10.37 15.26 6.84
C VAL A 105 9.12 14.74 7.56
N LEU A 106 9.08 13.44 7.88
CA LEU A 106 8.06 12.83 8.73
C LEU A 106 8.74 11.92 9.75
N GLY A 107 8.24 11.91 10.98
CA GLY A 107 8.77 11.09 12.08
C GLY A 107 7.78 11.07 13.25
N ALA A 108 8.24 10.70 14.44
CA ALA A 108 7.41 10.74 15.64
C ALA A 108 6.85 12.16 15.90
N ARG A 109 5.59 12.24 16.34
CA ARG A 109 4.93 13.53 16.66
C ARG A 109 5.73 14.29 17.71
N LYS A 110 5.93 15.58 17.45
CA LYS A 110 6.50 16.51 18.43
C LYS A 110 5.40 17.14 19.30
N PRO A 111 5.75 17.70 20.48
CA PRO A 111 4.78 18.39 21.32
C PRO A 111 4.02 19.50 20.59
N ALA A 112 2.81 19.77 21.05
CA ALA A 112 1.95 20.81 20.50
C ALA A 112 2.65 22.18 20.52
N VAL A 113 2.47 22.95 19.44
CA VAL A 113 2.85 24.37 19.45
C VAL A 113 1.76 25.14 20.19
N ALA A 114 2.14 25.94 21.19
CA ALA A 114 1.21 26.76 21.95
C ALA A 114 0.65 27.89 21.08
N LEU A 115 -0.63 28.23 21.29
CA LEU A 115 -1.22 29.41 20.65
C LEU A 115 -0.60 30.70 21.22
N PRO A 116 -0.51 31.78 20.43
CA PRO A 116 -0.06 33.07 20.94
C PRO A 116 -1.01 33.58 22.05
N ASP A 117 -0.48 33.82 23.26
CA ASP A 117 -1.24 34.27 24.44
C ASP A 117 -0.69 35.59 25.04
N GLY A 118 -0.05 36.43 24.23
CA GLY A 118 0.55 37.68 24.71
C GLY A 118 0.55 38.80 23.68
N GLY A 119 1.31 39.85 23.97
CA GLY A 119 1.48 41.02 23.10
C GLY A 119 0.62 42.21 23.54
N ALA A 120 1.24 43.39 23.62
CA ALA A 120 0.56 44.65 23.95
C ALA A 120 -0.27 45.21 22.77
N THR A 121 0.12 44.87 21.54
CA THR A 121 -0.63 45.17 20.31
C THR A 121 -0.95 43.86 19.61
N ILE A 122 -2.23 43.57 19.43
CA ILE A 122 -2.71 42.31 18.87
C ILE A 122 -3.26 42.56 17.48
N ASP A 123 -2.63 41.92 16.48
CA ASP A 123 -3.25 41.69 15.19
C ASP A 123 -4.15 40.45 15.28
N ALA A 124 -5.47 40.69 15.25
CA ALA A 124 -6.47 39.64 15.43
C ALA A 124 -6.54 38.70 14.21
N GLU A 125 -6.32 39.22 13.01
CA GLU A 125 -6.36 38.44 11.77
C GLU A 125 -5.16 37.50 11.71
N ALA A 126 -3.97 38.01 11.99
CA ALA A 126 -2.76 37.19 12.07
C ALA A 126 -2.87 36.10 13.14
N ARG A 127 -3.44 36.41 14.32
CA ARG A 127 -3.64 35.42 15.39
C ARG A 127 -4.61 34.31 14.96
N ALA A 128 -5.71 34.66 14.30
CA ALA A 128 -6.65 33.68 13.78
C ALA A 128 -6.01 32.77 12.72
N ALA A 129 -5.22 33.34 11.81
CA ALA A 129 -4.50 32.56 10.79
C ALA A 129 -3.50 31.58 11.42
N LEU A 130 -2.71 32.02 12.40
CA LEU A 130 -1.76 31.15 13.11
C LEU A 130 -2.45 30.01 13.85
N ALA A 131 -3.58 30.30 14.53
CA ALA A 131 -4.37 29.27 15.18
C ALA A 131 -4.86 28.20 14.19
N ALA A 132 -5.40 28.64 13.04
CA ALA A 132 -5.86 27.73 11.99
C ALA A 132 -4.72 26.86 11.42
N VAL A 133 -3.53 27.41 11.24
CA VAL A 133 -2.35 26.66 10.79
C VAL A 133 -1.96 25.60 11.83
N ILE A 134 -1.85 25.97 13.11
CA ILE A 134 -1.49 25.02 14.19
C ILE A 134 -2.51 23.89 14.28
N ASP A 135 -3.80 24.21 14.22
CA ASP A 135 -4.87 23.20 14.26
C ASP A 135 -4.83 22.28 13.04
N ARG A 136 -4.49 22.80 11.86
CA ARG A 136 -4.32 21.97 10.66
C ARG A 136 -3.12 21.02 10.79
N LEU A 137 -2.01 21.47 11.37
CA LEU A 137 -0.85 20.61 11.65
C LEU A 137 -1.18 19.48 12.63
N ARG A 138 -1.98 19.76 13.67
CA ARG A 138 -2.50 18.75 14.60
C ARG A 138 -3.43 17.75 13.92
N ALA A 139 -4.37 18.24 13.10
CA ALA A 139 -5.32 17.40 12.38
C ALA A 139 -4.62 16.45 11.38
N HIS A 140 -3.54 16.91 10.75
CA HIS A 140 -2.69 16.06 9.92
C HIS A 140 -1.78 15.12 10.73
N GLY A 141 -1.71 15.28 12.05
CA GLY A 141 -0.92 14.44 12.93
C GLY A 141 0.58 14.70 12.87
N LEU A 142 1.01 15.91 12.47
CA LEU A 142 2.42 16.31 12.42
C LEU A 142 2.95 16.73 13.80
N ILE A 143 2.07 17.29 14.64
CA ILE A 143 2.33 17.66 16.03
C ILE A 143 1.20 17.14 16.92
N ALA A 144 1.45 17.08 18.23
CA ALA A 144 0.44 16.73 19.24
C ALA A 144 -0.64 17.82 19.40
#